data_AF-A0A418WRF6-F1
#
_entry.id   AF-A0A418WRF6-F1
#
_cell.length_a   1.000
_cell.length_b   1.000
_cell.length_c   1.000
_cell.angle_alpha   90.00
_cell.angle_beta   90.00
_cell.angle_gamma   90.00
#
_symmetry.space_group_name_H-M   'P 1'
#
loop_
_entity.id
_entity.type
_entity.pdbx_description
1 polymer ?
#
loop_
_entity_poly.entity_id
_entity_poly.type
_entity_poly.pdbx_seq_one_letter_code
_entity_poly.pdbx_strand_id
1 'polypeptide(L)'
;MTDAEFEQSAAYVDNGWWMTGEGLIHIPSVMNIEGWNRYGHSGHMLLTPAQRMLMMWSDIVGQVSNGGFTQFCDNYASDLALSIAAVDALGWPELSERFKRAMTEQASDAAEPRRLQPVPLTDDPEKWVASRKRLIRHLARRGKRWWQPTTARDLAYVEARHEEWQLELHYQTAVLSGELSSGGERLFDFVEPPSDEANAFDDWFYTSETKAASAHYVQNFIMRHRDQLYQPI
;
A
#
# COMPACT_ATOMS: atom_id res chain seq x y z
N MET A 1 -6.43 -13.46 -4.15
CA MET A 1 -5.33 -14.30 -4.63
C MET A 1 -5.26 -15.53 -3.75
N THR A 2 -5.17 -16.69 -4.37
CA THR A 2 -4.96 -18.00 -3.74
C THR A 2 -3.47 -18.27 -3.60
N ASP A 3 -3.08 -19.24 -2.76
CA ASP A 3 -1.66 -19.58 -2.57
C ASP A 3 -1.00 -20.04 -3.89
N ALA A 4 -1.73 -20.76 -4.76
CA ALA A 4 -1.24 -21.18 -6.07
C ALA A 4 -1.04 -20.00 -7.05
N GLU A 5 -1.91 -18.98 -6.98
CA GLU A 5 -1.73 -17.74 -7.74
C GLU A 5 -0.55 -16.91 -7.20
N PHE A 6 -0.30 -16.97 -5.87
CA PHE A 6 0.86 -16.34 -5.26
C PHE A 6 2.16 -17.05 -5.67
N GLU A 7 2.21 -18.38 -5.64
CA GLU A 7 3.37 -19.17 -6.12
C GLU A 7 3.67 -18.86 -7.59
N GLN A 8 2.65 -18.74 -8.43
CA GLN A 8 2.82 -18.39 -9.85
C GLN A 8 3.36 -16.96 -10.03
N SER A 9 2.87 -16.00 -9.25
CA SER A 9 3.35 -14.62 -9.22
C SER A 9 4.79 -14.52 -8.67
N ALA A 10 5.11 -15.30 -7.64
CA ALA A 10 6.46 -15.39 -7.08
C ALA A 10 7.43 -16.13 -8.03
N ALA A 11 6.96 -17.07 -8.86
CA ALA A 11 7.77 -17.73 -9.88
C ALA A 11 8.14 -16.79 -11.05
N TYR A 12 7.41 -15.70 -11.25
CA TYR A 12 7.79 -14.62 -12.19
C TYR A 12 9.05 -13.87 -11.72
N VAL A 13 9.34 -13.97 -10.42
CA VAL A 13 10.53 -13.46 -9.75
C VAL A 13 11.57 -14.57 -9.75
N ASP A 14 12.44 -14.60 -10.77
CA ASP A 14 13.49 -15.61 -10.79
C ASP A 14 14.42 -15.49 -9.58
N ASN A 15 15.21 -16.54 -9.31
CA ASN A 15 16.23 -16.49 -8.26
C ASN A 15 17.18 -15.28 -8.44
N GLY A 16 17.32 -14.77 -9.68
CA GLY A 16 18.09 -13.60 -10.05
C GLY A 16 17.56 -12.28 -9.48
N TRP A 17 16.26 -12.14 -9.26
CA TRP A 17 15.68 -10.93 -8.65
C TRP A 17 16.11 -10.76 -7.19
N TRP A 18 16.15 -11.85 -6.43
CA TRP A 18 16.74 -11.84 -5.08
C TRP A 18 18.25 -11.53 -5.13
N MET A 19 18.92 -11.87 -6.24
CA MET A 19 20.35 -11.56 -6.45
C MET A 19 20.61 -10.09 -6.80
N THR A 20 19.68 -9.43 -7.48
CA THR A 20 19.85 -8.06 -7.97
C THR A 20 19.27 -7.03 -7.01
N GLY A 21 19.17 -7.29 -5.71
CA GLY A 21 18.58 -6.33 -4.77
C GLY A 21 19.20 -4.92 -4.77
N GLU A 22 20.40 -4.72 -5.37
CA GLU A 22 20.95 -3.41 -5.76
C GLU A 22 20.09 -2.65 -6.80
N GLY A 23 19.43 -3.34 -7.73
CA GLY A 23 18.49 -2.81 -8.72
C GLY A 23 17.08 -2.54 -8.17
N LEU A 24 16.79 -2.85 -6.90
CA LEU A 24 15.52 -2.50 -6.25
C LEU A 24 15.50 -1.07 -5.70
N ILE A 25 16.61 -0.36 -5.85
CA ILE A 25 16.86 0.96 -5.30
C ILE A 25 16.25 2.01 -6.24
N HIS A 26 15.11 2.55 -5.84
CA HIS A 26 14.38 3.61 -6.53
C HIS A 26 14.04 3.30 -7.99
N ILE A 27 13.78 2.03 -8.33
CA ILE A 27 13.25 1.63 -9.64
C ILE A 27 11.72 1.44 -9.54
N PRO A 28 10.89 2.26 -10.21
CA PRO A 28 9.43 2.23 -10.09
C PRO A 28 8.74 0.96 -10.64
N SER A 29 9.44 0.07 -11.34
CA SER A 29 8.86 -0.99 -12.17
C SER A 29 8.70 -2.35 -11.50
N VAL A 30 9.12 -2.51 -10.25
CA VAL A 30 9.18 -3.82 -9.57
C VAL A 30 7.79 -4.34 -9.13
N MET A 31 6.80 -3.45 -9.10
CA MET A 31 5.56 -3.59 -8.33
C MET A 31 4.38 -4.23 -9.06
N ASN A 32 4.55 -4.76 -10.26
CA ASN A 32 3.44 -5.34 -11.01
C ASN A 32 3.12 -6.80 -10.62
N ILE A 33 3.64 -7.28 -9.48
CA ILE A 33 3.36 -8.62 -8.97
C ILE A 33 2.12 -8.54 -8.08
N GLU A 34 1.01 -9.09 -8.58
CA GLU A 34 -0.28 -9.02 -7.89
C GLU A 34 -0.20 -9.65 -6.49
N GLY A 35 -0.63 -8.90 -5.48
CA GLY A 35 -0.77 -9.35 -4.09
C GLY A 35 0.46 -9.16 -3.19
N TRP A 36 1.60 -8.72 -3.72
CA TRP A 36 2.77 -8.29 -2.91
C TRP A 36 2.54 -6.96 -2.17
N ASN A 37 1.54 -6.20 -2.60
CA ASN A 37 1.08 -4.94 -2.00
C ASN A 37 0.22 -5.12 -0.72
N ARG A 38 0.22 -6.31 -0.10
CA ARG A 38 -0.54 -6.61 1.12
C ARG A 38 0.36 -7.32 2.12
N TYR A 39 1.09 -6.57 2.95
CA TYR A 39 2.13 -7.13 3.80
C TYR A 39 1.64 -8.26 4.70
N GLY A 40 0.39 -8.20 5.18
CA GLY A 40 -0.26 -9.27 5.96
C GLY A 40 -0.81 -10.48 5.18
N HIS A 41 -0.59 -10.59 3.86
CA HIS A 41 -1.12 -11.71 3.07
C HIS A 41 -0.47 -13.05 3.46
N SER A 42 -1.28 -14.11 3.61
CA SER A 42 -0.80 -15.45 4.04
C SER A 42 0.26 -16.04 3.11
N GLY A 43 0.16 -15.78 1.80
CA GLY A 43 1.17 -16.18 0.81
C GLY A 43 2.59 -15.69 1.14
N HIS A 44 2.75 -14.57 1.86
CA HIS A 44 4.06 -14.09 2.30
C HIS A 44 4.73 -15.04 3.30
N MET A 45 4.00 -15.97 3.93
CA MET A 45 4.57 -17.00 4.80
C MET A 45 5.37 -18.06 4.03
N LEU A 46 5.16 -18.18 2.71
CA LEU A 46 5.95 -19.04 1.84
C LEU A 46 7.35 -18.46 1.59
N LEU A 47 7.51 -17.14 1.73
CA LEU A 47 8.80 -16.47 1.64
C LEU A 47 9.63 -16.68 2.91
N THR A 48 10.95 -16.65 2.80
CA THR A 48 11.82 -16.55 3.98
C THR A 48 11.71 -15.16 4.63
N PRO A 49 12.13 -15.00 5.90
CA PRO A 49 12.14 -13.68 6.54
C PRO A 49 12.90 -12.64 5.72
N ALA A 50 14.09 -12.96 5.20
CA ALA A 50 14.88 -12.04 4.38
C ALA A 50 14.19 -11.66 3.07
N GLN A 51 13.52 -12.62 2.43
CA GLN A 51 12.74 -12.38 1.22
C GLN A 51 11.57 -11.42 1.49
N ARG A 52 10.83 -11.61 2.59
CA ARG A 52 9.78 -10.67 3.00
C ARG A 52 10.32 -9.25 3.23
N MET A 53 11.45 -9.11 3.91
CA MET A 53 12.03 -7.80 4.21
C MET A 53 12.44 -7.05 2.92
N LEU A 54 13.10 -7.72 1.96
CA LEU A 54 13.48 -7.08 0.70
C LEU A 54 12.27 -6.72 -0.18
N MET A 55 11.25 -7.57 -0.19
CA MET A 55 9.98 -7.28 -0.86
C MET A 55 9.33 -6.02 -0.26
N MET A 56 9.17 -5.97 1.06
CA MET A 56 8.61 -4.81 1.76
C MET A 56 9.43 -3.55 1.51
N TRP A 57 10.76 -3.66 1.55
CA TRP A 57 11.64 -2.54 1.22
C TRP A 57 11.42 -2.01 -0.19
N SER A 58 11.36 -2.90 -1.19
CA SER A 58 11.08 -2.51 -2.58
C SER A 58 9.73 -1.80 -2.71
N ASP A 59 8.72 -2.25 -1.95
CA ASP A 59 7.39 -1.66 -1.97
C ASP A 59 7.36 -0.29 -1.26
N ILE A 60 8.02 -0.13 -0.11
CA ILE A 60 8.21 1.18 0.55
C ILE A 60 8.83 2.18 -0.44
N VAL A 61 9.92 1.79 -1.09
CA VAL A 61 10.59 2.60 -2.11
C VAL A 61 9.63 2.97 -3.25
N GLY A 62 8.86 2.01 -3.76
CA GLY A 62 7.91 2.24 -4.84
C GLY A 62 6.77 3.18 -4.47
N GLN A 63 6.19 3.01 -3.28
CA GLN A 63 5.05 3.79 -2.80
C GLN A 63 5.44 5.23 -2.49
N VAL A 64 6.55 5.41 -1.77
CA VAL A 64 7.10 6.74 -1.48
C VAL A 64 7.48 7.44 -2.79
N SER A 65 7.97 6.72 -3.81
CA SER A 65 8.35 7.33 -5.10
C SER A 65 7.15 7.77 -5.93
N ASN A 66 6.02 7.10 -5.75
CA ASN A 66 4.81 7.37 -6.51
C ASN A 66 3.97 8.49 -5.88
N GLY A 67 3.92 8.56 -4.55
CA GLY A 67 3.00 9.46 -3.84
C GLY A 67 3.50 10.02 -2.51
N GLY A 68 4.77 9.83 -2.19
CA GLY A 68 5.36 10.27 -0.94
C GLY A 68 4.99 9.43 0.27
N PHE A 69 5.54 9.80 1.42
CA PHE A 69 5.41 9.06 2.68
C PHE A 69 3.97 9.03 3.21
N THR A 70 3.20 10.10 3.01
CA THR A 70 1.80 10.17 3.44
C THR A 70 0.94 9.15 2.69
N GLN A 71 1.07 9.08 1.36
CA GLN A 71 0.35 8.08 0.56
C GLN A 71 0.76 6.65 0.95
N PHE A 72 2.04 6.43 1.23
CA PHE A 72 2.50 5.16 1.77
C PHE A 72 1.77 4.81 3.08
N CYS A 73 1.69 5.74 4.03
CA CYS A 73 0.97 5.51 5.30
C CYS A 73 -0.52 5.21 5.09
N ASP A 74 -1.16 5.86 4.12
CA ASP A 74 -2.56 5.63 3.79
C ASP A 74 -2.78 4.26 3.14
N ASN A 75 -1.92 3.85 2.20
CA ASN A 75 -2.06 2.58 1.51
C ASN A 75 -1.83 1.36 2.43
N TYR A 76 -0.97 1.51 3.44
CA TYR A 76 -0.57 0.42 4.34
C TYR A 76 -1.06 0.61 5.77
N ALA A 77 -2.13 1.38 5.98
CA ALA A 77 -2.63 1.74 7.31
C ALA A 77 -2.79 0.56 8.30
N SER A 78 -3.10 -0.63 7.80
CA SER A 78 -3.27 -1.86 8.61
C SER A 78 -1.96 -2.64 8.87
N ASP A 79 -0.89 -2.31 8.15
CA ASP A 79 0.36 -3.08 8.09
C ASP A 79 1.61 -2.23 8.42
N LEU A 80 1.45 -1.01 8.94
CA LEU A 80 2.57 -0.08 9.19
C LEU A 80 3.64 -0.60 10.17
N ALA A 81 3.27 -1.46 11.12
CA ALA A 81 4.25 -2.07 12.02
C ALA A 81 5.25 -2.97 11.27
N LEU A 82 4.82 -3.60 10.17
CA LEU A 82 5.68 -4.44 9.34
C LEU A 82 6.69 -3.61 8.55
N SER A 83 6.34 -2.38 8.16
CA SER A 83 7.28 -1.50 7.46
C SER A 83 8.38 -0.97 8.38
N ILE A 84 8.05 -0.66 9.64
CA ILE A 84 9.06 -0.33 10.67
C ILE A 84 10.03 -1.50 10.84
N ALA A 85 9.54 -2.73 10.95
CA ALA A 85 10.39 -3.91 11.08
C ALA A 85 11.29 -4.11 9.85
N ALA A 86 10.77 -3.87 8.65
CA ALA A 86 11.54 -3.95 7.41
C ALA A 86 12.67 -2.92 7.35
N VAL A 87 12.39 -1.67 7.74
CA VAL A 87 13.40 -0.60 7.81
C VAL A 87 14.47 -0.91 8.85
N ASP A 88 14.08 -1.36 10.04
CA ASP A 88 15.02 -1.70 11.10
C ASP A 88 15.91 -2.90 10.73
N ALA A 89 15.39 -3.86 9.96
CA ALA A 89 16.15 -5.03 9.51
C ALA A 89 17.33 -4.67 8.59
N LEU A 90 17.26 -3.55 7.85
CA LEU A 90 18.36 -3.07 7.01
C LEU A 90 19.56 -2.60 7.83
N GLY A 91 19.37 -2.30 9.13
CA GLY A 91 20.44 -1.82 10.00
C GLY A 91 21.01 -0.47 9.57
N TRP A 92 20.21 0.37 8.89
CA TRP A 92 20.57 1.72 8.46
C TRP A 92 20.05 2.74 9.49
N PRO A 93 20.93 3.32 10.34
CA PRO A 93 20.48 4.13 11.48
C PRO A 93 19.75 5.41 11.06
N GLU A 94 20.30 6.16 10.09
CA GLU A 94 19.69 7.41 9.65
C GLU A 94 18.32 7.19 8.98
N LEU A 95 18.18 6.13 8.16
CA LEU A 95 16.89 5.75 7.60
C LEU A 95 15.89 5.41 8.71
N SER A 96 16.28 4.56 9.67
CA SER A 96 15.41 4.18 10.80
C SER A 96 14.94 5.41 11.59
N GLU A 97 15.86 6.33 11.91
CA GLU A 97 15.53 7.55 12.65
C GLU A 97 14.51 8.42 11.89
N ARG A 98 14.81 8.75 10.63
CA ARG A 98 13.95 9.64 9.82
C ARG A 98 12.61 9.00 9.51
N PHE A 99 12.60 7.71 9.18
CA PHE A 99 11.38 6.95 8.91
C PHE A 99 10.49 6.90 10.16
N LYS A 100 11.06 6.69 11.36
CA LYS A 100 10.30 6.70 12.62
C LYS A 100 9.74 8.08 12.95
N ARG A 101 10.46 9.17 12.66
CA ARG A 101 9.94 10.54 12.82
C ARG A 101 8.74 10.79 11.91
N ALA A 102 8.85 10.49 10.62
CA ALA A 102 7.75 10.60 9.67
C ALA A 102 6.57 9.69 10.04
N MET A 103 6.83 8.45 10.49
CA MET A 103 5.79 7.54 10.96
C MET A 103 5.09 8.05 12.22
N THR A 104 5.83 8.61 13.18
CA THR A 104 5.24 9.19 14.40
C THR A 104 4.33 10.37 14.06
N GLU A 105 4.72 11.21 13.10
CA GLU A 105 3.88 12.30 12.61
C GLU A 105 2.60 11.77 11.94
N GLN A 106 2.72 10.82 11.01
CA GLN A 106 1.58 10.34 10.20
C GLN A 106 0.66 9.34 10.92
N ALA A 107 1.21 8.57 11.86
CA ALA A 107 0.59 7.40 12.49
C ALA A 107 0.73 7.38 14.02
N SER A 108 0.95 8.56 14.63
CA SER A 108 1.03 8.83 16.08
C SER A 108 2.23 8.26 16.83
N ASP A 109 2.57 6.98 16.65
CA ASP A 109 3.68 6.33 17.38
C ASP A 109 4.37 5.31 16.46
N ALA A 110 5.68 5.44 16.24
CA ALA A 110 6.41 4.47 15.41
C ALA A 110 6.59 3.08 16.06
N ALA A 111 6.43 2.94 17.38
CA ALA A 111 6.47 1.63 18.06
C ALA A 111 5.16 0.84 17.88
N GLU A 112 4.04 1.54 17.75
CA GLU A 112 2.71 0.97 17.48
C GLU A 112 1.96 1.86 16.48
N PRO A 113 2.40 1.89 15.21
CA PRO A 113 1.90 2.87 14.24
C PRO A 113 0.45 2.61 13.90
N ARG A 114 -0.38 3.61 14.17
CA ARG A 114 -1.80 3.61 13.86
C ARG A 114 -2.13 4.81 13.00
N ARG A 115 -2.29 4.55 11.71
CA ARG A 115 -2.81 5.55 10.79
C ARG A 115 -4.29 5.76 11.07
N LEU A 116 -4.63 6.92 11.61
CA LEU A 116 -6.01 7.39 11.57
C LEU A 116 -6.31 7.75 10.12
N GLN A 117 -7.29 7.06 9.55
CA GLN A 117 -7.82 7.38 8.24
C GLN A 117 -9.19 8.02 8.41
N PRO A 118 -9.61 8.84 7.44
CA PRO A 118 -10.98 9.30 7.41
C PRO A 118 -11.92 8.09 7.39
N VAL A 119 -12.76 7.95 8.42
CA VAL A 119 -13.80 6.92 8.46
C VAL A 119 -15.05 7.51 7.80
N PRO A 120 -15.53 6.98 6.67
CA PRO A 120 -16.80 7.42 6.10
C PRO A 120 -17.93 6.77 6.91
N LEU A 121 -18.54 7.51 7.83
CA LEU A 121 -19.87 7.17 8.36
C LEU A 121 -20.88 8.07 7.69
N THR A 122 -21.81 7.48 6.94
CA THR A 122 -23.01 8.20 6.52
C THR A 122 -24.08 8.06 7.58
N ASP A 123 -23.98 8.83 8.66
CA ASP A 123 -25.09 8.95 9.61
C ASP A 123 -26.22 9.86 9.05
N ASP A 124 -26.03 10.42 7.85
CA ASP A 124 -27.00 11.25 7.13
C ASP A 124 -27.59 10.47 5.92
N PRO A 125 -28.82 9.96 6.03
CA PRO A 125 -29.47 9.18 4.98
C PRO A 125 -29.59 9.90 3.64
N GLU A 126 -29.69 11.24 3.62
CA GLU A 126 -29.86 12.00 2.38
C GLU A 126 -28.56 12.07 1.56
N LYS A 127 -27.43 12.21 2.26
CA LYS A 127 -26.10 12.22 1.62
C LYS A 127 -25.70 10.84 1.15
N TRP A 128 -26.04 9.80 1.92
CA TRP A 128 -25.81 8.41 1.50
C TRP A 128 -26.53 8.09 0.19
N VAL A 129 -27.77 8.53 -0.01
CA VAL A 129 -28.52 8.26 -1.25
C VAL A 129 -27.78 8.77 -2.50
N ALA A 130 -27.10 9.92 -2.43
CA ALA A 130 -26.31 10.44 -3.54
C ALA A 130 -25.02 9.63 -3.76
N SER A 131 -24.33 9.28 -2.68
CA SER A 131 -23.13 8.43 -2.70
C SER A 131 -23.39 7.03 -3.23
N ARG A 132 -24.42 6.37 -2.69
CA ARG A 132 -24.95 5.08 -3.11
C ARG A 132 -25.24 5.06 -4.60
N LYS A 133 -25.91 6.10 -5.14
CA LYS A 133 -26.18 6.21 -6.59
C LYS A 133 -24.89 6.30 -7.42
N ARG A 134 -23.87 7.02 -6.96
CA ARG A 134 -22.56 7.09 -7.64
C ARG A 134 -21.85 5.75 -7.59
N LEU A 135 -21.81 5.09 -6.43
CA LEU A 135 -21.22 3.78 -6.26
C LEU A 135 -21.88 2.74 -7.16
N ILE A 136 -23.21 2.65 -7.16
CA ILE A 136 -23.93 1.65 -7.97
C ILE A 136 -23.61 1.84 -9.45
N ARG A 137 -23.52 3.09 -9.93
CA ARG A 137 -23.09 3.37 -11.30
C ARG A 137 -21.64 2.96 -11.55
N HIS A 138 -20.75 3.20 -10.60
CA HIS A 138 -19.35 2.79 -10.68
C HIS A 138 -19.23 1.26 -10.77
N LEU A 139 -19.88 0.52 -9.87
CA LEU A 139 -19.89 -0.94 -9.85
C LEU A 139 -20.53 -1.52 -11.13
N ALA A 140 -21.64 -0.94 -11.61
CA ALA A 140 -22.30 -1.36 -12.83
C ALA A 140 -21.49 -1.09 -14.12
N ARG A 141 -20.48 -0.20 -14.04
CA ARG A 141 -19.54 0.12 -15.12
C ARG A 141 -18.26 -0.72 -15.03
N ARG A 142 -18.00 -1.38 -13.90
CA ARG A 142 -16.82 -2.24 -13.70
C ARG A 142 -16.82 -3.40 -14.70
N GLY A 143 -15.70 -3.60 -15.40
CA GLY A 143 -15.57 -4.61 -16.45
C GLY A 143 -16.16 -4.24 -17.80
N LYS A 144 -16.75 -3.04 -17.95
CA LYS A 144 -17.26 -2.54 -19.24
C LYS A 144 -16.23 -1.67 -19.95
N ARG A 145 -16.26 -1.69 -21.27
CA ARG A 145 -15.47 -0.77 -22.10
C ARG A 145 -16.07 0.64 -21.99
N TRP A 146 -15.23 1.67 -22.14
CA TRP A 146 -15.63 3.06 -21.94
C TRP A 146 -16.81 3.54 -22.81
N TRP A 147 -17.03 2.90 -23.97
CA TRP A 147 -18.12 3.18 -24.91
C TRP A 147 -19.40 2.37 -24.65
N GLN A 148 -19.36 1.35 -23.80
CA GLN A 148 -20.54 0.53 -23.50
C GLN A 148 -21.47 1.26 -22.52
N PRO A 149 -22.78 1.32 -22.80
CA PRO A 149 -23.72 2.02 -21.93
C PRO A 149 -23.94 1.26 -20.61
N THR A 150 -24.16 2.00 -19.53
CA THR A 150 -24.68 1.48 -18.27
C THR A 150 -26.21 1.58 -18.29
N THR A 151 -26.89 0.45 -18.31
CA THR A 151 -28.35 0.35 -18.45
C THR A 151 -29.04 0.26 -17.09
N ALA A 152 -30.35 0.50 -17.05
CA ALA A 152 -31.15 0.33 -15.84
C ALA A 152 -31.08 -1.09 -15.26
N ARG A 153 -30.95 -2.11 -16.14
CA ARG A 153 -30.79 -3.51 -15.73
C ARG A 153 -29.47 -3.75 -14.99
N ASP A 154 -28.41 -3.07 -15.40
CA ASP A 154 -27.09 -3.20 -14.74
C ASP A 154 -27.11 -2.59 -13.33
N LEU A 155 -27.77 -1.44 -13.17
CA LEU A 155 -27.92 -0.80 -11.87
C LEU A 155 -28.77 -1.67 -10.92
N ALA A 156 -29.91 -2.17 -11.40
CA ALA A 156 -30.78 -3.04 -10.63
C ALA A 156 -30.10 -4.37 -10.23
N TYR A 157 -29.22 -4.89 -11.09
CA TYR A 157 -28.44 -6.09 -10.76
C TYR A 157 -27.48 -5.86 -9.58
N VAL A 158 -26.81 -4.71 -9.54
CA VAL A 158 -25.94 -4.34 -8.42
C VAL A 158 -26.77 -4.16 -7.14
N GLU A 159 -27.89 -3.43 -7.22
CA GLU A 159 -28.77 -3.22 -6.07
C GLU A 159 -29.34 -4.53 -5.50
N ALA A 160 -29.66 -5.51 -6.35
CA ALA A 160 -30.18 -6.79 -5.91
C ALA A 160 -29.11 -7.74 -5.34
N ARG A 161 -27.83 -7.48 -5.62
CA ARG A 161 -26.71 -8.38 -5.27
C ARG A 161 -26.00 -7.97 -3.98
N HIS A 162 -26.16 -6.73 -3.55
CA HIS A 162 -25.45 -6.18 -2.39
C HIS A 162 -26.45 -5.71 -1.33
N GLU A 163 -26.29 -6.21 -0.11
CA GLU A 163 -26.95 -5.63 1.06
C GLU A 163 -26.39 -4.23 1.34
N GLU A 164 -27.14 -3.40 2.07
CA GLU A 164 -26.82 -1.98 2.22
C GLU A 164 -25.43 -1.75 2.86
N TRP A 165 -25.09 -2.52 3.89
CA TRP A 165 -23.77 -2.47 4.53
C TRP A 165 -22.63 -2.87 3.57
N GLN A 166 -22.90 -3.73 2.59
CA GLN A 166 -21.91 -4.12 1.57
C GLN A 166 -21.68 -2.99 0.58
N LEU A 167 -22.74 -2.26 0.22
CA LEU A 167 -22.63 -1.05 -0.60
C LEU A 167 -21.83 0.02 0.15
N GLU A 168 -22.09 0.23 1.43
CA GLU A 168 -21.30 1.15 2.26
C GLU A 168 -19.81 0.77 2.27
N LEU A 169 -19.48 -0.50 2.50
CA LEU A 169 -18.09 -0.98 2.49
C LEU A 169 -17.41 -0.81 1.11
N HIS A 170 -18.12 -1.13 0.03
CA HIS A 170 -17.62 -0.93 -1.33
C HIS A 170 -17.40 0.55 -1.66
N TYR A 171 -18.24 1.45 -1.14
CA TYR A 171 -18.06 2.89 -1.28
C TYR A 171 -16.79 3.35 -0.59
N GLN A 172 -16.57 2.92 0.66
CA GLN A 172 -15.38 3.27 1.44
C GLN A 172 -14.10 2.84 0.72
N THR A 173 -14.06 1.59 0.23
CA THR A 173 -12.90 1.07 -0.49
C THR A 173 -12.63 1.85 -1.77
N ALA A 174 -13.67 2.17 -2.54
CA ALA A 174 -13.53 2.90 -3.80
C ALA A 174 -13.10 4.37 -3.61
N VAL A 175 -13.50 5.01 -2.51
CA VAL A 175 -13.05 6.37 -2.18
C VAL A 175 -11.60 6.37 -1.69
N LEU A 176 -11.25 5.45 -0.79
CA LEU A 176 -9.88 5.34 -0.26
C LEU A 176 -8.85 4.96 -1.32
N SER A 177 -9.24 4.13 -2.31
CA SER A 177 -8.38 3.77 -3.43
C SER A 177 -8.29 4.84 -4.52
N GLY A 178 -9.06 5.93 -4.42
CA GLY A 178 -9.15 6.97 -5.45
C GLY A 178 -9.97 6.57 -6.70
N GLU A 179 -10.58 5.38 -6.72
CA GLU A 179 -11.45 4.92 -7.81
C GLU A 179 -12.74 5.75 -7.95
N LEU A 180 -13.15 6.43 -6.88
CA LEU A 180 -14.33 7.28 -6.83
C LEU A 180 -14.06 8.54 -6.00
N SER A 181 -14.37 9.72 -6.54
CA SER A 181 -14.26 10.95 -5.78
C SER A 181 -15.31 11.01 -4.65
N SER A 182 -14.88 11.44 -3.46
CA SER A 182 -15.79 11.78 -2.37
C SER A 182 -16.80 12.84 -2.83
N GLY A 183 -18.05 12.74 -2.35
CA GLY A 183 -19.12 13.66 -2.67
C GLY A 183 -19.29 14.83 -1.73
N GLY A 184 -18.36 15.04 -0.79
CA GLY A 184 -18.51 16.05 0.27
C GLY A 184 -19.30 15.56 1.48
N GLU A 185 -19.48 14.25 1.64
CA GLU A 185 -19.86 13.65 2.92
C GLU A 185 -18.82 14.05 3.98
N ARG A 186 -19.30 14.50 5.16
CA ARG A 186 -18.40 14.88 6.25
C ARG A 186 -17.74 13.61 6.75
N LEU A 187 -16.44 13.51 6.52
CA LEU A 187 -15.53 12.80 7.41
C LEU A 187 -15.81 13.35 8.83
N PHE A 188 -15.56 12.59 9.90
CA PHE A 188 -15.53 13.18 11.25
C PHE A 188 -14.65 14.44 11.28
N ASP A 189 -14.53 15.11 12.43
CA ASP A 189 -13.40 16.03 12.67
C ASP A 189 -12.08 15.23 12.56
N PHE A 190 -11.69 14.94 11.33
CA PHE A 190 -10.46 14.31 10.91
C PHE A 190 -9.52 15.47 10.67
N VAL A 191 -8.69 15.71 11.67
CA VAL A 191 -7.56 16.60 11.51
C VAL A 191 -6.49 15.79 10.81
N GLU A 192 -6.22 16.12 9.55
CA GLU A 192 -5.04 15.59 8.86
C GLU A 192 -3.83 15.84 9.75
N PRO A 193 -2.96 14.84 9.97
CA PRO A 193 -1.72 15.11 10.68
C PRO A 193 -0.88 16.12 9.89
N PRO A 194 0.03 16.83 10.57
CA PRO A 194 1.07 17.59 9.90
C PRO A 194 1.82 16.73 8.88
N SER A 195 2.51 17.35 7.92
CA SER A 195 3.31 16.63 6.93
C SER A 195 4.77 17.11 6.89
N ASP A 196 5.23 17.80 7.94
CA ASP A 196 6.55 18.42 7.95
C ASP A 196 7.66 17.36 7.94
N GLU A 197 7.54 16.33 8.79
CA GLU A 197 8.49 15.20 8.83
C GLU A 197 8.32 14.27 7.64
N ALA A 198 7.08 14.04 7.18
CA ALA A 198 6.81 13.26 5.96
C ALA A 198 7.45 13.90 4.73
N ASN A 199 7.27 15.22 4.53
CA ASN A 199 7.88 15.95 3.42
C ASN A 199 9.40 16.00 3.55
N ALA A 200 9.93 16.21 4.77
CA ALA A 200 11.38 16.19 4.99
C ALA A 200 12.00 14.81 4.75
N PHE A 201 11.26 13.74 5.05
CA PHE A 201 11.66 12.38 4.68
C PHE A 201 11.70 12.22 3.17
N ASP A 202 10.63 12.61 2.46
CA ASP A 202 10.54 12.52 1.00
C ASP A 202 11.70 13.26 0.32
N ASP A 203 11.95 14.52 0.69
CA ASP A 203 13.06 15.32 0.15
C ASP A 203 14.42 14.66 0.37
N TRP A 204 14.67 14.17 1.59
CA TRP A 204 15.91 13.48 1.94
C TRP A 204 16.05 12.15 1.19
N PHE A 205 14.98 11.36 1.11
CA PHE A 205 14.98 9.99 0.59
C PHE A 205 15.42 9.92 -0.87
N TYR A 206 15.20 10.99 -1.65
CA TYR A 206 15.56 11.07 -3.06
C TYR A 206 16.89 11.77 -3.38
N THR A 207 17.61 12.24 -2.35
CA THR A 207 18.97 12.79 -2.53
C THR A 207 19.94 11.75 -3.10
N SER A 208 20.94 12.20 -3.84
CA SER A 208 21.96 11.32 -4.44
C SER A 208 22.74 10.56 -3.37
N GLU A 209 23.02 11.21 -2.24
CA GLU A 209 23.71 10.67 -1.08
C GLU A 209 22.91 9.55 -0.45
N THR A 210 21.60 9.74 -0.27
CA THR A 210 20.72 8.72 0.32
C THR A 210 20.55 7.53 -0.60
N LYS A 211 20.45 7.75 -1.92
CA LYS A 211 20.45 6.66 -2.92
C LYS A 211 21.74 5.83 -2.86
N ALA A 212 22.90 6.48 -2.72
CA ALA A 212 24.17 5.79 -2.58
C ALA A 212 24.27 5.01 -1.26
N ALA A 213 23.80 5.59 -0.14
CA ALA A 213 23.74 4.90 1.14
C ALA A 213 22.79 3.70 1.10
N SER A 214 21.62 3.83 0.46
CA SER A 214 20.66 2.75 0.24
C SER A 214 21.33 1.54 -0.42
N ALA A 215 22.14 1.77 -1.46
CA ALA A 215 22.90 0.70 -2.13
C ALA A 215 23.81 -0.04 -1.17
N HIS A 216 24.55 0.69 -0.34
CA HIS A 216 25.44 0.08 0.64
C HIS A 216 24.68 -0.78 1.67
N TYR A 217 23.62 -0.25 2.29
CA TYR A 217 22.91 -0.97 3.36
C TYR A 217 22.10 -2.16 2.83
N VAL A 218 21.44 -2.01 1.67
CA VAL A 218 20.68 -3.11 1.04
C VAL A 218 21.63 -4.23 0.60
N GLN A 219 22.78 -3.90 0.00
CA GLN A 219 23.79 -4.89 -0.36
C GLN A 219 24.34 -5.63 0.87
N ASN A 220 24.62 -4.92 1.95
CA ASN A 220 25.05 -5.54 3.21
C ASN A 220 23.99 -6.51 3.77
N PHE A 221 22.70 -6.13 3.70
CA PHE A 221 21.59 -7.00 4.09
C PHE A 221 21.58 -8.28 3.24
N ILE A 222 21.64 -8.16 1.91
CA ILE A 222 21.66 -9.29 0.98
C ILE A 222 22.81 -10.24 1.28
N MET A 223 24.02 -9.70 1.47
CA MET A 223 25.20 -10.50 1.76
C MET A 223 25.10 -11.24 3.09
N ARG A 224 24.53 -10.62 4.11
CA ARG A 224 24.32 -11.24 5.43
C ARG A 224 23.25 -12.32 5.41
N HIS A 225 22.20 -12.13 4.62
CA HIS A 225 21.03 -13.02 4.56
C HIS A 225 21.00 -13.90 3.31
N ARG A 226 22.16 -14.07 2.68
CA ARG A 226 22.37 -14.80 1.43
C ARG A 226 21.53 -16.08 1.39
N ASP A 227 21.79 -17.01 2.30
CA ASP A 227 21.18 -18.35 2.30
C ASP A 227 19.63 -18.32 2.37
N GLN A 228 19.04 -17.34 3.06
CA GLN A 228 17.59 -17.18 3.10
C GLN A 228 17.01 -16.64 1.79
N LEU A 229 17.78 -15.81 1.07
CA LEU A 229 17.36 -15.24 -0.21
C LEU A 229 17.45 -16.26 -1.35
N TYR A 230 18.40 -17.21 -1.28
CA TYR A 230 18.56 -18.28 -2.27
C TYR A 230 17.72 -19.53 -2.02
N GLN A 231 16.92 -19.55 -0.96
CA GLN A 231 16.04 -20.66 -0.69
C GLN A 231 14.83 -20.61 -1.65
N PRO A 232 14.56 -21.69 -2.42
CA PRO A 232 13.36 -21.77 -3.23
C PRO A 232 12.11 -21.64 -2.38
N ILE A 233 11.10 -20.96 -2.92
CA ILE A 233 9.74 -20.85 -2.37
C ILE A 233 9.03 -22.19 -2.58
#